data_AF-A0A410PQV8-F1
#
_entry.id   AF-A0A410PQV8-F1
#
_cell.length_a   1.000
_cell.length_b   1.000
_cell.length_c   1.000
_cell.angle_alpha   90.00
_cell.angle_beta   90.00
_cell.angle_gamma   90.00
#
_symmetry.space_group_name_H-M   'P 1'
#
loop_
_entity.id
_entity.type
_entity.pdbx_description
1 polymer ?
#
loop_
_entity_poly.entity_id
_entity_poly.type
_entity_poly.pdbx_seq_one_letter_code
_entity_poly.pdbx_strand_id
1 'polypeptide(L)'
;MGKLQSLAAHELCHVIHFQLRGEDNLPDGVERNNYNIGIWRIYEEGFAQYFQNKLLLNEIDSRGKEWILKCNENTKELKRLYLEALQDNDIGVRNFFGDWFQVLGISDAGYLLGSGLIKRLDKKYSIELTAKLSFSDIKDEVLAFLQD
;
A
#
# COMPACT_ATOMS: atom_id res chain seq x y z
N MET A 1 10.39 -0.78 -19.70
CA MET A 1 9.90 0.51 -19.18
C MET A 1 10.96 1.10 -18.27
N GLY A 2 11.19 2.42 -18.30
CA GLY A 2 12.22 3.05 -17.47
C GLY A 2 11.76 3.21 -16.01
N LYS A 3 12.67 3.05 -15.04
CA LYS A 3 12.39 3.28 -13.61
C LYS A 3 11.75 4.64 -13.34
N LEU A 4 12.15 5.67 -14.08
CA LEU A 4 11.60 7.03 -13.98
C LEU A 4 10.12 7.11 -14.37
N GLN A 5 9.68 6.36 -15.39
CA GLN A 5 8.27 6.36 -15.83
C GLN A 5 7.37 5.72 -14.78
N SER A 6 7.82 4.60 -14.21
CA SER A 6 7.14 3.95 -13.09
C SER A 6 7.00 4.88 -11.90
N LEU A 7 8.11 5.52 -11.48
CA LEU A 7 8.10 6.47 -10.37
C LEU A 7 7.20 7.68 -10.65
N ALA A 8 7.30 8.30 -11.83
CA ALA A 8 6.45 9.44 -12.18
C ALA A 8 4.95 9.08 -12.16
N ALA A 9 4.60 7.89 -12.62
CA ALA A 9 3.22 7.40 -12.57
C ALA A 9 2.76 7.10 -11.13
N HIS A 10 3.65 6.58 -10.26
CA HIS A 10 3.37 6.39 -8.82
C HIS A 10 2.99 7.71 -8.16
N GLU A 11 3.86 8.72 -8.29
CA GLU A 11 3.66 10.03 -7.67
C GLU A 11 2.43 10.74 -8.24
N LEU A 12 2.16 10.59 -9.54
CA LEU A 12 0.92 11.10 -10.14
C LEU A 12 -0.33 10.46 -9.52
N CYS A 13 -0.28 9.18 -9.17
CA CYS A 13 -1.40 8.51 -8.52
C CYS A 13 -1.63 9.04 -7.10
N HIS A 14 -0.59 9.43 -6.34
CA HIS A 14 -0.77 10.14 -5.07
C HIS A 14 -1.47 11.49 -5.29
N VAL A 15 -1.03 12.29 -6.26
CA VAL A 15 -1.68 13.58 -6.58
C VAL A 15 -3.15 13.38 -6.91
N ILE A 16 -3.48 12.38 -7.74
CA ILE A 16 -4.86 12.05 -8.08
C ILE A 16 -5.64 11.58 -6.83
N HIS A 17 -5.03 10.77 -5.96
CA HIS A 17 -5.67 10.29 -4.73
C HIS A 17 -6.14 11.46 -3.87
N PHE A 18 -5.26 12.40 -3.55
CA PHE A 18 -5.59 13.56 -2.72
C PHE A 18 -6.54 14.54 -3.44
N GLN A 19 -6.37 14.74 -4.76
CA GLN A 19 -7.30 15.54 -5.56
C GLN A 19 -8.72 14.96 -5.55
N LEU A 20 -8.85 13.63 -5.64
CA LEU A 20 -10.14 12.96 -5.54
C LEU A 20 -10.70 13.08 -4.13
N ARG A 21 -9.88 12.90 -3.10
CA ARG A 21 -10.30 12.97 -1.69
C ARG A 21 -10.86 14.36 -1.35
N GLY A 22 -10.32 15.41 -1.97
CA GLY A 22 -10.74 16.80 -1.71
C GLY A 22 -10.22 17.34 -0.37
N GLU A 23 -9.23 16.66 0.20
CA GLU A 23 -8.57 16.99 1.46
C GLU A 23 -7.07 17.00 1.20
N ASP A 24 -6.41 18.13 1.46
CA ASP A 24 -4.94 18.24 1.33
C ASP A 24 -4.21 17.60 2.52
N ASN A 25 -4.94 17.26 3.59
CA ASN A 25 -4.41 16.69 4.82
C ASN A 25 -4.78 15.21 4.97
N LEU A 26 -4.04 14.51 5.83
CA LEU A 26 -4.37 13.15 6.27
C LEU A 26 -5.74 13.10 6.94
N PRO A 27 -6.46 11.97 6.85
CA PRO A 27 -7.70 11.78 7.61
C PRO A 27 -7.48 12.02 9.11
N ASP A 28 -8.51 12.57 9.76
CA ASP A 28 -8.47 12.87 11.20
C ASP A 28 -8.03 11.66 12.04
N GLY A 29 -6.97 11.85 12.82
CA GLY A 29 -6.47 10.85 13.76
C GLY A 29 -5.43 9.88 13.21
N VAL A 30 -5.01 9.97 11.94
CA VAL A 30 -3.93 9.14 11.39
C VAL A 30 -2.61 9.33 12.16
N GLU A 31 -2.22 10.57 12.43
CA GLU A 31 -0.92 10.90 13.07
C GLU A 31 -0.84 10.58 14.57
N ARG A 32 -1.87 9.94 15.15
CA ARG A 32 -1.93 9.68 16.60
C ARG A 32 -0.88 8.66 17.08
N ASN A 33 -0.57 7.66 16.27
CA ASN A 33 0.35 6.59 16.62
C ASN A 33 0.84 5.81 15.38
N ASN A 34 1.88 4.99 15.56
CA ASN A 34 2.45 4.16 14.50
C ASN A 34 1.45 3.14 13.93
N TYR A 35 0.48 2.67 14.72
CA TYR A 35 -0.59 1.80 14.25
C TYR A 35 -1.44 2.50 13.17
N ASN A 36 -1.95 3.70 13.45
CA ASN A 36 -2.79 4.45 12.52
C ASN A 36 -2.01 4.89 11.27
N ILE A 37 -0.76 5.31 11.46
CA ILE A 37 0.16 5.61 10.34
C ILE A 37 0.34 4.36 9.47
N GLY A 38 0.53 3.18 10.06
CA GLY A 38 0.69 1.95 9.30
C GLY A 38 -0.56 1.55 8.50
N ILE A 39 -1.75 1.68 9.10
CA ILE A 39 -3.03 1.46 8.42
C ILE A 39 -3.19 2.41 7.23
N TRP A 40 -2.91 3.70 7.42
CA TRP A 40 -2.99 4.69 6.34
C TRP A 40 -1.97 4.38 5.24
N ARG A 41 -0.72 4.10 5.62
CA ARG A 41 0.40 3.93 4.69
C ARG A 41 0.20 2.77 3.71
N ILE A 42 -0.27 1.60 4.16
CA ILE A 42 -0.53 0.48 3.24
C ILE A 42 -1.64 0.79 2.24
N TYR A 43 -2.62 1.59 2.65
CA TYR A 43 -3.72 2.00 1.79
C TYR A 43 -3.27 3.06 0.78
N GLU A 44 -2.57 4.11 1.22
CA GLU A 44 -2.05 5.19 0.37
C GLU A 44 -1.03 4.69 -0.66
N GLU A 45 0.00 3.96 -0.22
CA GLU A 45 1.01 3.40 -1.11
C GLU A 45 0.42 2.32 -2.01
N GLY A 46 -0.55 1.56 -1.48
CA GLY A 46 -1.32 0.61 -2.26
C GLY A 46 -2.10 1.25 -3.39
N PHE A 47 -2.70 2.43 -3.14
CA PHE A 47 -3.48 3.16 -4.14
C PHE A 47 -2.57 3.58 -5.28
N ALA A 48 -1.46 4.24 -4.96
CA ALA A 48 -0.49 4.66 -5.95
C ALA A 48 0.09 3.47 -6.73
N GLN A 49 0.52 2.42 -6.03
CA GLN A 49 1.14 1.26 -6.66
C GLN A 49 0.19 0.49 -7.58
N TYR A 50 -1.07 0.33 -7.18
CA TYR A 50 -2.08 -0.38 -7.98
C TYR A 50 -2.45 0.40 -9.23
N PHE A 51 -2.76 1.69 -9.09
CA PHE A 51 -3.17 2.52 -10.22
C PHE A 51 -2.01 2.88 -11.15
N GLN A 52 -0.77 2.96 -10.66
CA GLN A 52 0.43 3.03 -11.50
C GLN A 52 0.48 1.86 -12.49
N ASN A 53 0.27 0.64 -12.01
CA ASN A 53 0.33 -0.56 -12.85
C ASN A 53 -0.83 -0.60 -13.86
N LYS A 54 -2.03 -0.17 -13.47
CA LYS A 54 -3.17 0.01 -14.40
C LYS A 54 -2.86 1.07 -15.47
N LEU A 55 -2.36 2.24 -15.09
CA LEU A 55 -2.10 3.37 -15.98
C LEU A 55 -1.04 3.03 -17.03
N LEU A 56 0.00 2.30 -16.62
CA LEU A 56 1.10 1.91 -17.51
C LEU A 56 0.81 0.61 -18.29
N LEU A 57 -0.34 -0.03 -18.05
CA LEU A 57 -0.68 -1.35 -18.60
C LEU A 57 0.42 -2.40 -18.35
N ASN A 58 1.08 -2.32 -17.19
CA ASN A 58 2.22 -3.15 -16.84
C ASN A 58 1.80 -4.30 -15.95
N GLU A 59 2.14 -5.53 -16.37
CA GLU A 59 2.01 -6.72 -15.52
C GLU A 59 3.18 -6.90 -14.55
N ILE A 60 4.31 -6.22 -14.83
CA ILE A 60 5.56 -6.38 -14.08
C ILE A 60 5.91 -5.04 -13.45
N ASP A 61 5.99 -5.04 -12.12
CA ASP A 61 6.50 -3.95 -11.30
C ASP A 61 7.93 -3.55 -11.70
N SER A 62 8.30 -2.29 -11.51
CA SER A 62 9.66 -1.80 -11.74
C SER A 62 10.75 -2.53 -10.93
N ARG A 63 10.37 -3.18 -9.83
CA ARG A 63 11.24 -4.04 -9.00
C ARG A 63 11.52 -5.42 -9.64
N GLY A 64 10.79 -5.76 -10.71
CA GLY A 64 11.03 -6.94 -11.53
C GLY A 64 10.26 -8.19 -11.12
N LYS A 65 10.25 -9.19 -12.00
CA LYS A 65 9.49 -10.45 -11.83
C LYS A 65 9.91 -11.24 -10.59
N GLU A 66 11.21 -11.32 -10.30
CA GLU A 66 11.72 -12.06 -9.15
C GLU A 66 11.21 -11.50 -7.82
N TRP A 67 11.11 -10.17 -7.71
CA TRP A 67 10.55 -9.52 -6.54
C TRP A 67 9.08 -9.91 -6.35
N ILE A 68 8.28 -9.87 -7.42
CA ILE A 68 6.86 -10.29 -7.39
C ILE A 68 6.73 -11.76 -6.96
N LEU A 69 7.57 -12.65 -7.51
CA LEU A 69 7.52 -14.08 -7.18
C LEU A 69 7.82 -14.33 -5.69
N LYS A 70 8.91 -13.75 -5.17
CA LYS A 70 9.27 -13.85 -3.75
C LYS A 70 8.17 -13.32 -2.84
N CYS A 71 7.62 -12.16 -3.19
CA CYS A 71 6.48 -11.56 -2.51
C CYS A 71 5.26 -12.49 -2.49
N ASN A 72 4.88 -13.04 -3.65
CA ASN A 72 3.72 -13.91 -3.79
C ASN A 72 3.88 -15.22 -2.99
N GLU A 73 5.05 -15.85 -3.04
CA GLU A 73 5.40 -17.05 -2.27
C GLU A 73 5.28 -16.83 -0.76
N ASN A 74 5.52 -15.60 -0.29
CA ASN A 74 5.51 -15.24 1.13
C ASN A 74 4.27 -14.44 1.56
N THR A 75 3.26 -14.26 0.69
CA THR A 75 2.14 -13.31 0.93
C THR A 75 1.48 -13.49 2.30
N LYS A 76 1.16 -14.73 2.67
CA LYS A 76 0.47 -15.02 3.95
C LYS A 76 1.34 -14.62 5.15
N GLU A 77 2.63 -14.91 5.09
CA GLU A 77 3.56 -14.56 6.14
C GLU A 77 3.84 -13.05 6.19
N LEU A 78 3.94 -12.40 5.03
CA LEU A 78 4.07 -10.93 4.95
C LEU A 78 2.85 -10.22 5.57
N LYS A 79 1.62 -10.70 5.33
CA LYS A 79 0.42 -10.15 5.98
C LYS A 79 0.48 -10.32 7.50
N ARG A 80 0.86 -11.53 7.98
CA ARG A 80 1.01 -11.84 9.40
C ARG A 80 2.04 -10.90 10.07
N LEU A 81 3.21 -10.76 9.45
CA LEU A 81 4.27 -9.87 9.93
C LEU A 81 3.86 -8.39 9.87
N TYR A 82 3.04 -7.99 8.89
CA TYR A 82 2.50 -6.64 8.82
C TYR A 82 1.55 -6.35 9.99
N LEU A 83 0.69 -7.31 10.36
CA LEU A 83 -0.16 -7.21 11.55
C LEU A 83 0.64 -7.09 12.84
N GLU A 84 1.73 -7.86 12.96
CA GLU A 84 2.65 -7.74 14.11
C GLU A 84 3.33 -6.37 14.13
N ALA A 85 3.82 -5.90 12.99
CA ALA A 85 4.45 -4.59 12.86
C ALA A 85 3.51 -3.43 13.18
N LEU A 86 2.20 -3.57 12.93
CA LEU A 86 1.21 -2.57 13.36
C LEU A 86 1.14 -2.41 14.89
N GLN A 87 1.45 -3.46 15.66
CA GLN A 87 1.45 -3.42 17.13
C GLN A 87 2.77 -2.91 17.72
N ASP A 88 3.81 -2.77 16.91
CA ASP A 88 5.10 -2.22 17.32
C ASP A 88 5.00 -0.69 17.41
N ASN A 89 4.95 -0.17 18.64
CA ASN A 89 4.83 1.27 18.87
C ASN A 89 6.12 2.06 18.60
N ASP A 90 7.28 1.41 18.48
CA ASP A 90 8.56 2.09 18.27
C ASP A 90 8.90 2.20 16.79
N ILE A 91 8.77 1.10 16.04
CA ILE A 91 9.18 1.01 14.63
C ILE A 91 7.96 1.07 13.69
N GLY A 92 6.83 0.50 14.10
CA GLY A 92 5.66 0.32 13.25
C GLY A 92 5.99 -0.48 11.98
N VAL A 93 5.35 -0.09 10.88
CA VAL A 93 5.46 -0.77 9.58
C VAL A 93 6.68 -0.34 8.76
N ARG A 94 7.64 0.41 9.34
CA ARG A 94 8.75 1.02 8.59
C ARG A 94 9.54 0.01 7.76
N ASN A 95 9.74 -1.20 8.26
CA ASN A 95 10.55 -2.22 7.58
C ASN A 95 9.92 -2.74 6.27
N PHE A 96 8.63 -2.48 6.04
CA PHE A 96 7.93 -2.88 4.82
C PHE A 96 8.12 -1.89 3.65
N PHE A 97 8.70 -0.72 3.89
CA PHE A 97 8.84 0.34 2.89
C PHE A 97 10.26 0.91 2.87
N GLY A 98 10.86 0.96 1.68
CA GLY A 98 12.21 1.46 1.43
C GLY A 98 13.20 0.34 1.14
N ASP A 99 14.24 0.70 0.38
CA ASP A 99 15.25 -0.25 -0.12
C ASP A 99 16.15 -0.84 0.98
N TRP A 100 16.39 -0.08 2.05
CA TRP A 100 17.34 -0.43 3.12
C TRP A 100 16.79 -1.42 4.15
N PHE A 101 15.47 -1.54 4.24
CA PHE A 101 14.81 -2.44 5.18
C PHE A 101 14.26 -3.66 4.45
N GLN A 102 14.25 -4.80 5.14
CA GLN A 102 13.80 -6.06 4.56
C GLN A 102 12.92 -6.83 5.54
N VAL A 103 11.87 -7.43 5.00
CA VAL A 103 11.03 -8.41 5.68
C VAL A 103 11.16 -9.71 4.91
N LEU A 104 11.61 -10.78 5.57
CA LEU A 104 11.92 -12.07 4.90
C LEU A 104 12.96 -11.95 3.76
N GLY A 105 13.88 -10.99 3.88
CA GLY A 105 14.87 -10.71 2.82
C GLY A 105 14.28 -9.98 1.60
N ILE A 106 13.08 -9.42 1.72
CA ILE A 106 12.38 -8.69 0.66
C ILE A 106 12.25 -7.22 1.06
N SER A 107 12.87 -6.32 0.28
CA SER A 107 12.63 -4.87 0.40
C SER A 107 11.29 -4.49 -0.22
N ASP A 108 10.70 -3.38 0.21
CA ASP A 108 9.46 -2.83 -0.36
C ASP A 108 8.23 -3.75 -0.33
N ALA A 109 8.21 -4.78 0.51
CA ALA A 109 7.12 -5.75 0.56
C ALA A 109 5.74 -5.12 0.84
N GLY A 110 5.70 -3.95 1.48
CA GLY A 110 4.48 -3.18 1.74
C GLY A 110 3.75 -2.74 0.47
N TYR A 111 4.47 -2.45 -0.62
CA TYR A 111 3.87 -2.06 -1.90
C TYR A 111 3.08 -3.20 -2.55
N LEU A 112 3.56 -4.45 -2.43
CA LEU A 112 2.82 -5.61 -2.91
C LEU A 112 1.53 -5.81 -2.09
N LEU A 113 1.64 -5.76 -0.75
CA LEU A 113 0.48 -5.92 0.12
C LEU A 113 -0.55 -4.82 -0.11
N GLY A 114 -0.11 -3.56 -0.19
CA GLY A 114 -0.98 -2.42 -0.49
C GLY A 114 -1.65 -2.54 -1.85
N SER A 115 -0.91 -2.90 -2.90
CA SER A 115 -1.48 -3.13 -4.23
C SER A 115 -2.50 -4.27 -4.23
N GLY A 116 -2.25 -5.34 -3.46
CA GLY A 116 -3.19 -6.44 -3.23
C GLY A 116 -4.48 -6.00 -2.53
N LEU A 117 -4.35 -5.17 -1.49
CA LEU A 117 -5.48 -4.54 -0.79
C LEU A 117 -6.33 -3.70 -1.75
N ILE A 118 -5.72 -2.79 -2.50
CA ILE A 118 -6.47 -1.92 -3.42
C ILE A 118 -7.08 -2.72 -4.56
N LYS A 119 -6.42 -3.77 -5.06
CA LYS A 119 -7.02 -4.70 -6.02
C LYS A 119 -8.28 -5.38 -5.48
N ARG A 120 -8.38 -5.63 -4.18
CA ARG A 120 -9.59 -6.15 -3.54
C ARG A 120 -10.66 -5.05 -3.47
N LEU A 121 -10.29 -3.83 -3.11
CA LEU A 121 -11.21 -2.68 -3.04
C LEU A 121 -11.77 -2.26 -4.41
N ASP A 122 -10.95 -2.28 -5.46
CA ASP A 122 -11.34 -1.94 -6.84
C ASP A 122 -12.42 -2.88 -7.41
N LYS A 123 -12.59 -4.08 -6.82
CA LYS A 123 -13.70 -4.98 -7.15
C LYS A 123 -15.02 -4.59 -6.48
N LYS A 124 -14.96 -3.78 -5.42
CA LYS A 124 -16.09 -3.41 -4.55
C LYS A 124 -16.51 -1.95 -4.74
N TYR A 125 -15.55 -1.07 -5.03
CA TYR A 125 -15.73 0.38 -5.07
C TYR A 125 -15.17 0.96 -6.37
N SER A 126 -15.71 2.09 -6.81
CA SER A 126 -15.06 2.89 -7.86
C SER A 126 -13.75 3.50 -7.34
N ILE A 127 -12.94 4.06 -8.23
CA ILE A 127 -11.72 4.77 -7.83
C ILE A 127 -12.02 5.95 -6.91
N GLU A 128 -13.08 6.72 -7.19
CA GLU A 128 -13.50 7.87 -6.38
C GLU A 128 -13.93 7.44 -4.99
N LEU A 129 -14.70 6.35 -4.88
CA LEU A 129 -15.11 5.80 -3.60
C LEU A 129 -13.93 5.21 -2.84
N THR A 130 -13.05 4.47 -3.52
CA THR A 130 -11.84 3.91 -2.93
C THR A 130 -10.98 5.02 -2.34
N ALA A 131 -10.76 6.13 -3.08
CA ALA A 131 -9.96 7.28 -2.65
C ALA A 131 -10.55 8.02 -1.43
N LYS A 132 -11.88 7.98 -1.25
CA LYS A 132 -12.63 8.76 -0.25
C LYS A 132 -13.05 7.96 0.99
N LEU A 133 -12.57 6.73 1.15
CA LEU A 133 -12.88 5.94 2.35
C LEU A 133 -12.48 6.71 3.62
N SER A 134 -13.35 6.67 4.63
CA SER A 134 -13.01 7.22 5.94
C SER A 134 -11.88 6.40 6.57
N PHE A 135 -11.14 6.97 7.52
CA PHE A 135 -10.11 6.21 8.22
C PHE A 135 -10.66 4.94 8.91
N SER A 136 -11.90 4.99 9.42
CA SER A 136 -12.54 3.81 10.01
C SER A 136 -12.75 2.71 8.96
N ASP A 137 -13.26 3.07 7.79
CA ASP A 137 -13.48 2.10 6.70
C ASP A 137 -12.15 1.55 6.16
N ILE A 138 -11.13 2.41 6.02
CA ILE A 138 -9.78 2.00 5.62
C ILE A 138 -9.24 0.97 6.61
N LYS A 139 -9.32 1.25 7.91
CA LYS A 139 -8.86 0.33 8.95
C LYS A 139 -9.56 -1.02 8.87
N ASP A 140 -10.88 -1.03 8.72
CA ASP A 140 -11.64 -2.28 8.66
C ASP A 140 -11.28 -3.12 7.42
N GLU A 141 -11.13 -2.48 6.26
CA GLU A 141 -10.71 -3.17 5.02
C GLU A 141 -9.27 -3.66 5.09
N VAL A 142 -8.35 -2.87 5.68
CA VAL A 142 -6.95 -3.27 5.89
C VAL A 142 -6.88 -4.49 6.81
N LEU A 143 -7.55 -4.46 7.96
CA LEU A 143 -7.51 -5.57 8.91
C LEU A 143 -8.14 -6.83 8.32
N ALA A 144 -9.27 -6.70 7.61
CA ALA A 144 -9.87 -7.83 6.91
C ALA A 144 -8.91 -8.40 5.85
N PHE A 145 -8.27 -7.55 5.04
CA PHE A 145 -7.31 -8.00 4.05
C PHE A 145 -6.10 -8.72 4.66
N LEU A 146 -5.57 -8.22 5.78
CA LEU A 146 -4.40 -8.81 6.42
C LEU A 146 -4.73 -10.13 7.15
N GLN A 147 -5.99 -10.37 7.52
CA GLN A 147 -6.44 -11.59 8.20
C GLN A 147 -6.90 -12.71 7.25
N ASP A 148 -7.20 -12.39 5.98
CA ASP A 148 -7.45 -13.36 4.89
C ASP A 148 -6.22 -14.24 4.57
#